data_AF-A0A256XH66-F1
#
_entry.id   AF-A0A256XH66-F1
#
_cell.length_a   1.000
_cell.length_b   1.000
_cell.length_c   1.000
_cell.angle_alpha   90.00
_cell.angle_beta   90.00
_cell.angle_gamma   90.00
#
_symmetry.space_group_name_H-M   'P 1'
#
loop_
_entity.id
_entity.type
_entity.pdbx_description
1 polymer ?
#
loop_
_entity_poly.entity_id
_entity_poly.type
_entity_poly.pdbx_seq_one_letter_code
_entity_poly.pdbx_strand_id
1 'polypeptide(L)'
;MEKTGLVNLPLHGGRAPRWLFNRMVRLAGALTAAVVAEYGVGEYMKRISNPYWFQAFSCVLGFDWHSSGTTTTTCGALKVALSSQEHGICVCGGKGASSRKTPRQILEGGERFNLKTNKVEEMIYCSKMAAKVDNSCIQDGFQLYHHTFFFTERGEWAIVQQGMGGKYARRYHWLSGVTRDFFMEPHSGICCDNVVKQALDMSSEASREAREISVDLVNDGPQHINKYFSCRGGQKRITQYTMPSHHPVLDMDLGPGGFNVLQKAYELQPDNYEELVSLAGMGPKKIRALALISDLVYGAEPSWKDPVKYSFTHGGKDGFPYPVNRRVYDNSIQTLRDALDQARVDEKDRLYAVKRLHEFIQN
;
A
#
# COMPACT_ATOMS: atom_id res chain seq x y z
N MET A 1 16.91 31.51 6.19
CA MET A 1 16.66 30.15 5.66
C MET A 1 16.31 29.27 6.84
N GLU A 2 15.02 29.13 7.14
CA GLU A 2 14.57 28.22 8.20
C GLU A 2 14.84 26.78 7.74
N LYS A 3 15.51 26.01 8.59
CA LYS A 3 15.72 24.58 8.36
C LYS A 3 14.39 23.87 8.60
N THR A 4 13.60 23.67 7.54
CA THR A 4 12.50 22.70 7.56
C THR A 4 13.10 21.34 7.87
N GLY A 5 12.73 20.76 9.03
CA GLY A 5 13.15 19.43 9.45
C GLY A 5 12.53 18.37 8.57
N LEU A 6 13.07 18.17 7.36
CA LEU A 6 12.80 16.99 6.56
C LEU A 6 13.48 15.82 7.26
N VAL A 7 12.68 15.04 7.97
CA VAL A 7 13.17 13.77 8.46
C VAL A 7 13.07 12.77 7.33
N ASN A 8 14.21 12.15 7.05
CA ASN A 8 14.30 11.07 6.10
C ASN A 8 14.05 9.76 6.85
N LEU A 9 13.22 8.87 6.30
CA LEU A 9 13.23 7.45 6.63
C LEU A 9 14.19 6.70 5.68
N PRO A 10 15.52 6.76 5.89
CA PRO A 10 16.47 6.14 4.98
C PRO A 10 16.26 4.64 4.89
N LEU A 11 16.48 4.11 3.68
CA LEU A 11 16.61 2.68 3.47
C LEU A 11 17.84 2.14 4.22
N HIS A 12 17.61 1.46 5.34
CA HIS A 12 18.68 0.78 6.08
C HIS A 12 18.85 -0.66 5.56
N GLY A 13 20.09 -0.99 5.17
CA GLY A 13 20.51 -2.36 4.91
C GLY A 13 20.82 -3.09 6.22
N GLY A 14 20.44 -4.37 6.33
CA GLY A 14 20.72 -5.20 7.50
C GLY A 14 19.54 -6.06 7.94
N ARG A 15 19.80 -6.98 8.87
CA ARG A 15 18.78 -7.77 9.57
C ARG A 15 18.78 -7.36 11.03
N ALA A 16 17.60 -7.28 11.65
CA ALA A 16 17.51 -7.11 13.10
C ALA A 16 18.30 -8.24 13.80
N PRO A 17 19.10 -7.92 14.83
CA PRO A 17 19.78 -8.94 15.61
C PRO A 17 18.77 -9.96 16.16
N ARG A 18 19.12 -11.25 16.11
CA ARG A 18 18.19 -12.35 16.48
C ARG A 18 17.65 -12.20 17.91
N TRP A 19 18.48 -11.74 18.84
CA TRP A 19 18.05 -11.50 20.22
C TRP A 19 16.97 -10.42 20.32
N LEU A 20 17.09 -9.34 19.54
CA LEU A 20 16.12 -8.25 19.52
C LEU A 20 14.82 -8.73 18.86
N PHE A 21 14.93 -9.41 17.72
CA PHE A 21 13.78 -9.97 17.02
C PHE A 21 12.98 -10.94 17.91
N ASN A 22 13.64 -11.81 18.67
CA ASN A 22 12.96 -12.72 19.60
C ASN A 22 12.20 -11.95 20.69
N ARG A 23 12.76 -10.85 21.22
CA ARG A 23 12.03 -9.98 22.17
C ARG A 23 10.84 -9.30 21.51
N MET A 24 11.00 -8.82 20.28
CA MET A 24 9.89 -8.23 19.52
C MET A 24 8.75 -9.22 19.32
N VAL A 25 9.05 -10.49 19.01
CA VAL A 25 8.02 -11.53 18.86
C VAL A 25 7.24 -11.70 20.16
N ARG A 26 7.93 -11.83 21.31
CA ARG A 26 7.28 -11.96 22.63
C ARG A 26 6.42 -10.75 22.96
N LEU A 27 6.96 -9.54 22.79
CA LEU A 27 6.24 -8.28 23.04
C LEU A 27 5.04 -8.11 22.10
N ALA A 28 5.20 -8.43 20.81
CA ALA A 28 4.16 -8.28 19.80
C ALA A 28 2.96 -9.20 20.09
N GLY A 29 3.22 -10.45 20.48
CA GLY A 29 2.17 -11.38 20.90
C GLY A 29 1.45 -10.87 22.14
N ALA A 30 2.20 -10.58 23.22
CA ALA A 30 1.60 -10.15 24.48
C ALA A 30 0.79 -8.85 24.37
N LEU A 31 1.28 -7.86 23.60
CA LEU A 31 0.55 -6.61 23.37
C LEU A 31 -0.68 -6.82 22.50
N THR A 32 -0.57 -7.65 21.45
CA THR A 32 -1.73 -7.96 20.61
C THR A 32 -2.79 -8.69 21.42
N ALA A 33 -2.41 -9.66 22.25
CA ALA A 33 -3.32 -10.36 23.15
C ALA A 33 -4.01 -9.40 24.14
N ALA A 34 -3.29 -8.45 24.74
CA ALA A 34 -3.86 -7.44 25.62
C ALA A 34 -4.88 -6.54 24.89
N VAL A 35 -4.53 -6.03 23.71
CA VAL A 35 -5.44 -5.19 22.90
C VAL A 35 -6.68 -5.98 22.46
N VAL A 36 -6.51 -7.23 22.04
CA VAL A 36 -7.62 -8.11 21.63
C VAL A 36 -8.52 -8.45 22.81
N ALA A 37 -7.97 -8.68 24.00
CA ALA A 37 -8.74 -8.99 25.19
C ALA A 37 -9.60 -7.81 25.65
N GLU A 38 -9.07 -6.59 25.60
CA GLU A 38 -9.76 -5.37 26.05
C GLU A 38 -10.74 -4.85 24.98
N TYR A 39 -10.33 -4.81 23.71
CA TYR A 39 -11.04 -4.10 22.64
C TYR A 39 -11.59 -5.01 21.53
N GLY A 40 -11.19 -6.28 21.50
CA GLY A 40 -11.59 -7.24 20.48
C GLY A 40 -10.73 -7.20 19.20
N VAL A 41 -10.85 -8.27 18.40
CA VAL A 41 -10.06 -8.47 17.18
C VAL A 41 -10.37 -7.41 16.11
N GLY A 42 -11.64 -7.03 15.93
CA GLY A 42 -12.03 -6.03 14.93
C GLY A 42 -11.42 -4.65 15.21
N GLU A 43 -11.29 -4.26 16.48
CA GLU A 43 -10.64 -3.00 16.85
C GLU A 43 -9.12 -3.07 16.66
N TYR A 44 -8.50 -4.21 16.95
CA TYR A 44 -7.10 -4.44 16.59
C TYR A 44 -6.85 -4.28 15.08
N MET A 45 -7.75 -4.80 14.23
CA MET A 45 -7.64 -4.68 12.77
C MET A 45 -7.68 -3.23 12.29
N LYS A 46 -8.55 -2.40 12.88
CA LYS A 46 -8.57 -0.95 12.60
C LYS A 46 -7.26 -0.27 13.00
N ARG A 47 -6.71 -0.66 14.15
CA ARG A 47 -5.48 -0.08 14.71
C ARG A 47 -4.25 -0.46 13.90
N ILE A 48 -4.10 -1.72 13.50
CA ILE A 48 -2.96 -2.13 12.67
C ILE A 48 -2.97 -1.49 11.29
N SER A 49 -4.16 -1.17 10.74
CA SER A 49 -4.31 -0.38 9.51
C SER A 49 -4.14 1.14 9.70
N ASN A 50 -4.01 1.62 10.94
CA ASN A 50 -3.80 3.04 11.18
C ASN A 50 -2.29 3.37 11.11
N PRO A 51 -1.84 4.28 10.22
CA PRO A 51 -0.42 4.57 10.06
C PRO A 51 0.28 5.05 11.33
N TYR A 52 -0.38 5.85 12.18
CA TYR A 52 0.20 6.36 13.42
C TYR A 52 0.27 5.28 14.49
N TRP A 53 -0.81 4.53 14.68
CA TRP A 53 -0.81 3.45 15.66
C TRP A 53 0.21 2.38 15.32
N PHE A 54 0.30 1.98 14.03
CA PHE A 54 1.30 1.02 13.56
C PHE A 54 2.73 1.52 13.81
N GLN A 55 2.99 2.82 13.60
CA GLN A 55 4.29 3.42 13.87
C GLN A 55 4.62 3.36 15.36
N ALA A 56 3.71 3.81 16.22
CA ALA A 56 3.86 3.78 17.68
C ALA A 56 4.11 2.35 18.19
N PHE A 57 3.29 1.40 17.72
CA PHE A 57 3.43 -0.02 18.04
C PHE A 57 4.81 -0.54 17.65
N SER A 58 5.30 -0.20 16.46
CA SER A 58 6.63 -0.61 16.01
C SER A 58 7.76 -0.05 16.88
N CYS A 59 7.64 1.19 17.35
CA CYS A 59 8.60 1.79 18.26
C CYS A 59 8.61 1.11 19.63
N VAL A 60 7.44 0.78 20.16
CA VAL A 60 7.29 0.01 21.41
C VAL A 60 8.02 -1.33 21.32
N LEU A 61 7.89 -2.04 20.19
CA LEU A 61 8.57 -3.32 19.99
C LEU A 61 10.11 -3.21 19.96
N GLY A 62 10.65 -2.06 19.58
CA GLY A 62 12.09 -1.77 19.68
C GLY A 62 12.78 -1.31 18.41
N PHE A 63 12.04 -0.76 17.46
CA PHE A 63 12.62 -0.07 16.31
C PHE A 63 12.66 1.44 16.50
N ASP A 64 13.70 2.06 15.95
CA ASP A 64 13.73 3.51 15.81
C ASP A 64 12.66 3.97 14.81
N TRP A 65 12.05 5.09 15.12
CA TRP A 65 10.96 5.66 14.33
C TRP A 65 11.40 6.02 12.90
N HIS A 66 12.68 6.35 12.68
CA HIS A 66 13.23 6.77 11.38
C HIS A 66 13.75 5.62 10.50
N SER A 67 13.42 4.35 10.76
CA SER A 67 13.98 3.21 10.00
C SER A 67 13.01 2.61 8.98
N SER A 68 13.46 2.42 7.73
CA SER A 68 12.71 1.64 6.74
C SER A 68 12.52 0.17 7.15
N GLY A 69 13.37 -0.33 8.05
CA GLY A 69 13.30 -1.67 8.60
C GLY A 69 12.11 -1.89 9.52
N THR A 70 11.56 -0.80 10.09
CA THR A 70 10.47 -0.78 11.08
C THR A 70 9.26 -1.56 10.58
N THR A 71 8.66 -1.18 9.46
CA THR A 71 7.48 -1.88 8.91
C THR A 71 7.76 -3.35 8.64
N THR A 72 8.85 -3.65 7.93
CA THR A 72 9.12 -5.03 7.49
C THR A 72 9.41 -5.97 8.66
N THR A 73 10.05 -5.45 9.71
CA THR A 73 10.43 -6.25 10.88
C THR A 73 9.30 -6.35 11.89
N THR A 74 8.52 -5.29 12.09
CA THR A 74 7.26 -5.35 12.85
C THR A 74 6.30 -6.38 12.26
N CYS A 75 6.05 -6.33 10.95
CA CYS A 75 5.22 -7.33 10.27
C CYS A 75 5.82 -8.74 10.37
N GLY A 76 7.15 -8.86 10.31
CA GLY A 76 7.83 -10.14 10.53
C GLY A 76 7.66 -10.69 11.95
N ALA A 77 7.77 -9.83 12.96
CA ALA A 77 7.59 -10.19 14.36
C ALA A 77 6.14 -10.60 14.64
N LEU A 78 5.16 -9.81 14.15
CA LEU A 78 3.74 -10.14 14.22
C LEU A 78 3.42 -11.47 13.56
N LYS A 79 4.00 -11.74 12.38
CA LYS A 79 3.78 -13.01 11.68
C LYS A 79 4.23 -14.24 12.48
N VAL A 80 5.29 -14.10 13.28
CA VAL A 80 5.80 -15.18 14.12
C VAL A 80 5.04 -15.24 15.45
N ALA A 81 4.64 -14.09 15.99
CA ALA A 81 4.01 -13.97 17.29
C ALA A 81 2.53 -14.37 17.29
N LEU A 82 1.80 -14.00 16.25
CA LEU A 82 0.35 -14.19 16.20
C LEU A 82 -0.01 -15.60 15.74
N SER A 83 -0.97 -16.19 16.44
CA SER A 83 -1.52 -17.50 16.14
C SER A 83 -3.04 -17.42 16.03
N SER A 84 -3.61 -18.27 15.18
CA SER A 84 -5.06 -18.36 14.98
C SER A 84 -5.80 -18.75 16.26
N GLN A 85 -5.18 -19.57 17.12
CA GLN A 85 -5.79 -20.11 18.33
C GLN A 85 -5.84 -19.11 19.49
N GLU A 86 -4.76 -18.33 19.68
CA GLU A 86 -4.65 -17.41 20.81
C GLU A 86 -5.20 -16.03 20.47
N HIS A 87 -4.99 -15.57 19.23
CA HIS A 87 -5.28 -14.17 18.84
C HIS A 87 -6.47 -14.05 17.89
N GLY A 88 -6.94 -15.15 17.29
CA GLY A 88 -7.97 -15.10 16.26
C GLY A 88 -7.51 -14.39 14.97
N ILE A 89 -6.20 -14.27 14.75
CA ILE A 89 -5.60 -13.52 13.62
C ILE A 89 -4.60 -14.41 12.87
N CYS A 90 -4.69 -14.41 11.55
CA CYS A 90 -3.68 -14.98 10.64
C CYS A 90 -2.90 -13.86 9.95
N VAL A 91 -1.58 -14.03 9.83
CA VAL A 91 -0.68 -13.08 9.17
C VAL A 91 0.03 -13.76 7.98
N CYS A 92 -0.13 -13.20 6.80
CA CYS A 92 0.37 -13.73 5.54
C CYS A 92 1.32 -12.75 4.85
N GLY A 93 2.14 -13.26 3.94
CA GLY A 93 3.07 -12.45 3.15
C GLY A 93 4.38 -12.13 3.85
N GLY A 94 4.95 -10.97 3.58
CA GLY A 94 6.20 -10.47 4.14
C GLY A 94 7.05 -9.72 3.11
N LYS A 95 8.36 -9.64 3.37
CA LYS A 95 9.33 -8.96 2.51
C LYS A 95 9.75 -9.83 1.32
N GLY A 96 9.95 -9.21 0.15
CA GLY A 96 10.53 -9.83 -1.03
C GLY A 96 9.75 -11.06 -1.49
N ALA A 97 10.43 -12.20 -1.67
CA ALA A 97 9.79 -13.44 -2.13
C ALA A 97 8.65 -13.94 -1.21
N SER A 98 8.61 -13.52 0.06
CA SER A 98 7.52 -13.89 0.98
C SER A 98 6.20 -13.22 0.60
N SER A 99 6.19 -12.03 -0.01
CA SER A 99 4.95 -11.36 -0.45
C SER A 99 4.19 -12.18 -1.48
N ARG A 100 4.92 -12.89 -2.37
CA ARG A 100 4.32 -13.75 -3.41
C ARG A 100 3.66 -15.01 -2.86
N LYS A 101 3.94 -15.37 -1.61
CA LYS A 101 3.33 -16.53 -0.94
C LYS A 101 1.99 -16.21 -0.29
N THR A 102 1.58 -14.93 -0.27
CA THR A 102 0.36 -14.47 0.42
C THR A 102 -0.90 -15.23 -0.01
N PRO A 103 -1.20 -15.43 -1.32
CA PRO A 103 -2.40 -16.16 -1.72
C PRO A 103 -2.47 -17.57 -1.14
N ARG A 104 -1.35 -18.31 -1.19
CA ARG A 104 -1.26 -19.65 -0.61
C ARG A 104 -1.45 -19.64 0.91
N GLN A 105 -0.85 -18.68 1.60
CA GLN A 105 -0.96 -18.57 3.05
C GLN A 105 -2.37 -18.15 3.50
N ILE A 106 -3.10 -17.38 2.68
CA ILE A 106 -4.51 -17.07 2.90
C ILE A 106 -5.34 -18.34 2.80
N LEU A 107 -5.11 -19.22 1.80
CA LEU A 107 -5.77 -20.53 1.71
C LEU A 107 -5.52 -21.36 2.98
N GLU A 108 -4.25 -21.54 3.36
CA GLU A 108 -3.85 -22.32 4.55
C GLU A 108 -4.40 -21.73 5.86
N GLY A 109 -4.56 -20.41 5.97
CA GLY A 109 -5.19 -19.78 7.13
C GLY A 109 -6.72 -19.83 7.11
N GLY A 110 -7.33 -19.77 5.92
CA GLY A 110 -8.77 -19.92 5.73
C GLY A 110 -9.26 -21.30 6.12
N GLU A 111 -8.51 -22.35 5.78
CA GLU A 111 -8.76 -23.72 6.24
C GLU A 111 -8.71 -23.82 7.77
N ARG A 112 -7.72 -23.19 8.41
CA ARG A 112 -7.58 -23.18 9.88
C ARG A 112 -8.75 -22.49 10.59
N PHE A 113 -9.34 -21.47 9.98
CA PHE A 113 -10.52 -20.77 10.51
C PHE A 113 -11.84 -21.35 10.00
N ASN A 114 -11.80 -22.42 9.19
CA ASN A 114 -12.99 -23.00 8.55
C ASN A 114 -13.83 -21.94 7.79
N LEU A 115 -13.15 -21.02 7.11
CA LEU A 115 -13.79 -19.99 6.30
C LEU A 115 -14.37 -20.60 5.02
N LYS A 116 -15.52 -20.08 4.59
CA LYS A 116 -16.13 -20.46 3.31
C LYS A 116 -15.17 -20.17 2.14
N THR A 117 -15.11 -21.07 1.16
CA THR A 117 -14.21 -20.97 0.00
C THR A 117 -14.32 -19.63 -0.72
N ASN A 118 -15.54 -19.15 -0.96
CA ASN A 118 -15.78 -17.86 -1.61
C ASN A 118 -15.14 -16.68 -0.84
N LYS A 119 -15.18 -16.71 0.50
CA LYS A 119 -14.57 -15.67 1.33
C LYS A 119 -13.04 -15.70 1.25
N VAL A 120 -12.47 -16.89 1.16
CA VAL A 120 -11.02 -17.08 1.00
C VAL A 120 -10.57 -16.58 -0.38
N GLU A 121 -11.32 -16.90 -1.43
CA GLU A 121 -11.08 -16.39 -2.80
C GLU A 121 -11.16 -14.87 -2.88
N GLU A 122 -12.19 -14.27 -2.25
CA GLU A 122 -12.35 -12.82 -2.11
C GLU A 122 -11.11 -12.20 -1.43
N MET A 123 -10.63 -12.74 -0.32
CA MET A 123 -9.44 -12.23 0.36
C MET A 123 -8.16 -12.33 -0.49
N ILE A 124 -7.99 -13.43 -1.24
CA ILE A 124 -6.87 -13.57 -2.19
C ILE A 124 -6.96 -12.51 -3.28
N TYR A 125 -8.16 -12.25 -3.78
CA TYR A 125 -8.42 -11.22 -4.75
C TYR A 125 -8.08 -9.83 -4.19
N CYS A 126 -8.61 -9.46 -3.02
CA CYS A 126 -8.30 -8.19 -2.36
C CYS A 126 -6.80 -8.01 -2.10
N SER A 127 -6.10 -9.06 -1.66
CA SER A 127 -4.64 -9.06 -1.47
C SER A 127 -3.90 -8.69 -2.77
N LYS A 128 -4.27 -9.31 -3.89
CA LYS A 128 -3.67 -9.02 -5.21
C LYS A 128 -4.04 -7.63 -5.70
N MET A 129 -5.30 -7.23 -5.58
CA MET A 129 -5.79 -5.95 -6.08
C MET A 129 -5.16 -4.78 -5.34
N ALA A 130 -5.09 -4.84 -4.00
CA ALA A 130 -4.41 -3.83 -3.20
C ALA A 130 -2.94 -3.65 -3.60
N ALA A 131 -2.21 -4.75 -3.84
CA ALA A 131 -0.84 -4.68 -4.32
C ALA A 131 -0.74 -4.08 -5.73
N LYS A 132 -1.77 -4.28 -6.57
CA LYS A 132 -1.80 -3.78 -7.94
C LYS A 132 -2.12 -2.29 -8.01
N VAL A 133 -3.05 -1.82 -7.18
CA VAL A 133 -3.34 -0.40 -7.00
C VAL A 133 -2.10 0.34 -6.55
N ASP A 134 -1.49 -0.09 -5.44
CA ASP A 134 -0.30 0.57 -4.86
C ASP A 134 0.90 0.59 -5.80
N ASN A 135 1.10 -0.45 -6.62
CA ASN A 135 2.28 -0.58 -7.47
C ASN A 135 2.07 -0.07 -8.92
N SER A 136 0.82 0.05 -9.38
CA SER A 136 0.53 0.30 -10.80
C SER A 136 -0.39 1.48 -11.04
N CYS A 137 -1.33 1.74 -10.14
CA CYS A 137 -2.31 2.82 -10.27
C CYS A 137 -1.83 4.11 -9.61
N ILE A 138 -1.04 3.99 -8.54
CA ILE A 138 -0.25 5.10 -7.98
C ILE A 138 1.16 5.02 -8.56
N GLN A 139 1.57 6.06 -9.29
CA GLN A 139 2.88 6.12 -9.94
C GLN A 139 3.67 7.34 -9.47
N ASP A 140 4.22 7.15 -8.29
CA ASP A 140 4.99 8.10 -7.48
C ASP A 140 6.50 7.77 -7.46
N GLY A 141 6.91 6.71 -8.16
CA GLY A 141 8.30 6.22 -8.18
C GLY A 141 8.64 5.22 -7.07
N PHE A 142 7.67 4.80 -6.26
CA PHE A 142 7.86 3.76 -5.25
C PHE A 142 7.42 2.39 -5.80
N GLN A 143 8.26 1.37 -5.61
CA GLN A 143 7.96 -0.01 -6.01
C GLN A 143 7.78 -0.91 -4.79
N LEU A 144 6.69 -1.66 -4.76
CA LEU A 144 6.39 -2.55 -3.63
C LEU A 144 7.45 -3.64 -3.47
N TYR A 145 7.93 -3.79 -2.24
CA TYR A 145 8.86 -4.86 -1.87
C TYR A 145 8.44 -5.61 -0.60
N HIS A 146 7.37 -5.16 0.05
CA HIS A 146 6.79 -5.77 1.24
C HIS A 146 5.28 -5.71 1.16
N HIS A 147 4.63 -6.83 1.47
CA HIS A 147 3.17 -6.95 1.53
C HIS A 147 2.83 -7.91 2.65
N THR A 148 2.11 -7.44 3.65
CA THR A 148 1.61 -8.27 4.75
C THR A 148 0.09 -8.13 4.84
N PHE A 149 -0.57 -9.28 4.85
CA PHE A 149 -2.03 -9.40 4.87
C PHE A 149 -2.44 -10.03 6.20
N PHE A 150 -3.26 -9.32 6.97
CA PHE A 150 -3.82 -9.76 8.25
C PHE A 150 -5.28 -10.11 8.02
N PHE A 151 -5.75 -11.22 8.58
CA PHE A 151 -7.19 -11.53 8.57
C PHE A 151 -7.65 -12.30 9.80
N THR A 152 -8.93 -12.16 10.10
CA THR A 152 -9.58 -12.73 11.28
C THR A 152 -10.38 -13.99 10.94
N GLU A 153 -10.83 -14.71 11.96
CA GLU A 153 -11.79 -15.83 11.83
C GLU A 153 -13.13 -15.43 11.18
N ARG A 154 -13.45 -14.12 11.13
CA ARG A 154 -14.67 -13.58 10.49
C ARG A 154 -14.42 -13.16 9.04
N GLY A 155 -13.19 -13.25 8.56
CA GLY A 155 -12.79 -12.80 7.23
C GLY A 155 -12.66 -11.28 7.08
N GLU A 156 -12.60 -10.54 8.19
CA GLU A 156 -12.16 -9.15 8.18
C GLU A 156 -10.66 -9.12 7.92
N TRP A 157 -10.19 -8.17 7.10
CA TRP A 157 -8.79 -8.09 6.73
C TRP A 157 -8.24 -6.67 6.76
N ALA A 158 -6.91 -6.58 6.92
CA ALA A 158 -6.11 -5.36 6.83
C ALA A 158 -4.81 -5.68 6.09
N ILE A 159 -4.26 -4.69 5.37
CA ILE A 159 -3.02 -4.87 4.60
C ILE A 159 -2.06 -3.74 4.94
N VAL A 160 -0.83 -4.11 5.25
CA VAL A 160 0.28 -3.17 5.40
C VAL A 160 1.32 -3.48 4.32
N GLN A 161 1.52 -2.53 3.41
CA GLN A 161 2.46 -2.66 2.29
C GLN A 161 3.56 -1.61 2.39
N GLN A 162 4.72 -1.88 1.81
CA GLN A 162 5.78 -0.89 1.71
C GLN A 162 6.46 -0.91 0.35
N GLY A 163 6.51 0.27 -0.27
CA GLY A 163 7.26 0.58 -1.47
C GLY A 163 8.60 1.24 -1.15
N MET A 164 9.57 1.06 -2.04
CA MET A 164 10.86 1.76 -2.00
C MET A 164 11.03 2.66 -3.22
N GLY A 165 11.53 3.87 -3.02
CA GLY A 165 11.76 4.86 -4.08
C GLY A 165 12.95 5.75 -3.73
N GLY A 166 14.02 5.68 -4.53
CA GLY A 166 15.27 6.37 -4.24
C GLY A 166 15.83 5.98 -2.86
N LYS A 167 15.87 6.93 -1.92
CA LYS A 167 16.32 6.72 -0.53
C LYS A 167 15.18 6.59 0.48
N TYR A 168 13.93 6.69 0.04
CA TYR A 168 12.75 6.75 0.91
C TYR A 168 11.93 5.46 0.83
N ALA A 169 11.12 5.25 1.85
CA ALA A 169 10.04 4.26 1.84
C ALA A 169 8.68 4.95 1.83
N ARG A 170 7.68 4.28 1.25
CA ARG A 170 6.27 4.68 1.30
C ARG A 170 5.45 3.51 1.80
N ARG A 171 4.66 3.72 2.85
CA ARG A 171 3.87 2.67 3.50
C ARG A 171 2.38 2.90 3.23
N TYR A 172 1.72 1.85 2.77
CA TYR A 172 0.31 1.86 2.39
C TYR A 172 -0.48 0.98 3.35
N HIS A 173 -1.63 1.47 3.79
CA HIS A 173 -2.51 0.79 4.73
C HIS A 173 -3.91 0.64 4.18
N TRP A 174 -4.44 -0.57 4.30
CA TRP A 174 -5.76 -0.95 3.82
C TRP A 174 -6.55 -1.62 4.93
N LEU A 175 -7.88 -1.43 4.90
CA LEU A 175 -8.81 -2.06 5.83
C LEU A 175 -10.10 -2.42 5.10
N SER A 176 -10.52 -3.68 5.21
CA SER A 176 -11.76 -4.21 4.62
C SER A 176 -13.02 -3.39 4.90
N GLY A 177 -13.16 -2.81 6.10
CA GLY A 177 -14.31 -1.98 6.46
C GLY A 177 -14.32 -0.57 5.84
N VAL A 178 -13.18 -0.11 5.30
CA VAL A 178 -13.02 1.20 4.65
C VAL A 178 -13.03 1.06 3.14
N THR A 179 -12.33 0.05 2.62
CA THR A 179 -12.21 -0.22 1.19
C THR A 179 -13.54 -0.78 0.65
N ARG A 180 -14.34 0.08 0.01
CA ARG A 180 -15.56 -0.32 -0.72
C ARG A 180 -15.31 -0.52 -2.21
N ASP A 181 -14.42 0.30 -2.77
CA ASP A 181 -14.03 0.34 -4.17
C ASP A 181 -12.51 0.56 -4.19
N PHE A 182 -11.78 -0.22 -5.00
CA PHE A 182 -10.32 -0.17 -5.10
C PHE A 182 -9.79 1.08 -5.84
N PHE A 183 -10.66 1.87 -6.44
CA PHE A 183 -10.30 3.03 -7.27
C PHE A 183 -11.02 4.33 -6.84
N MET A 184 -11.53 4.38 -5.60
CA MET A 184 -12.13 5.56 -5.00
C MET A 184 -11.50 5.87 -3.64
N GLU A 185 -10.25 6.33 -3.66
CA GLU A 185 -9.42 6.60 -2.48
C GLU A 185 -9.45 5.45 -1.44
N PRO A 186 -9.03 4.24 -1.83
CA PRO A 186 -9.36 3.02 -1.09
C PRO A 186 -8.57 2.84 0.22
N HIS A 187 -7.51 3.63 0.43
CA HIS A 187 -6.57 3.46 1.53
C HIS A 187 -7.11 4.04 2.83
N SER A 188 -6.93 3.27 3.91
CA SER A 188 -7.01 3.81 5.27
C SER A 188 -5.87 4.81 5.57
N GLY A 189 -4.73 4.69 4.87
CA GLY A 189 -3.71 5.75 4.86
C GLY A 189 -2.46 5.42 4.06
N ILE A 190 -1.83 6.46 3.51
CA ILE A 190 -0.53 6.39 2.82
C ILE A 190 0.46 7.30 3.54
N CYS A 191 1.58 6.71 3.96
CA CYS A 191 2.60 7.31 4.80
C CYS A 191 3.93 7.44 4.06
N CYS A 192 4.45 8.66 3.92
CA CYS A 192 5.75 8.93 3.32
C CYS A 192 6.27 10.30 3.76
N ASP A 193 7.57 10.42 4.04
CA ASP A 193 8.19 11.72 4.35
C ASP A 193 8.51 12.53 3.08
N ASN A 194 8.49 11.87 1.92
CA ASN A 194 8.77 12.49 0.62
C ASN A 194 7.50 12.55 -0.23
N VAL A 195 6.95 13.76 -0.36
CA VAL A 195 5.85 14.08 -1.28
C VAL A 195 6.42 14.43 -2.66
N VAL A 196 5.92 13.76 -3.68
CA VAL A 196 6.32 13.93 -5.07
C VAL A 196 5.43 15.00 -5.72
N LYS A 197 6.03 15.87 -6.54
CA LYS A 197 5.29 16.99 -7.17
C LYS A 197 4.24 16.54 -8.18
N GLN A 198 4.53 15.48 -8.93
CA GLN A 198 3.67 14.92 -9.96
C GLN A 198 3.66 13.40 -9.79
N ALA A 199 2.58 12.88 -9.24
CA ALA A 199 2.35 11.46 -9.07
C ALA A 199 1.03 11.11 -9.73
N LEU A 200 1.05 10.27 -10.76
CA LEU A 200 -0.18 9.79 -11.38
C LEU A 200 -0.92 8.92 -10.37
N ASP A 201 -2.16 9.26 -10.05
CA ASP A 201 -3.01 8.52 -9.13
C ASP A 201 -4.33 8.13 -9.81
N MET A 202 -4.33 6.94 -10.43
CA MET A 202 -5.53 6.35 -11.03
C MET A 202 -6.50 5.78 -9.99
N SER A 203 -6.20 5.85 -8.68
CA SER A 203 -7.11 5.46 -7.60
C SER A 203 -7.88 6.64 -6.99
N SER A 204 -7.55 7.87 -7.39
CA SER A 204 -8.27 9.07 -6.96
C SER A 204 -9.66 9.17 -7.61
N GLU A 205 -10.62 9.76 -6.91
CA GLU A 205 -11.93 10.11 -7.48
C GLU A 205 -11.79 11.00 -8.73
N ALA A 206 -10.82 11.91 -8.74
CA ALA A 206 -10.57 12.80 -9.89
C ALA A 206 -10.18 12.03 -11.17
N SER A 207 -9.68 10.80 -11.05
CA SER A 207 -9.28 9.97 -12.20
C SER A 207 -10.42 9.10 -12.75
N ARG A 208 -11.67 9.28 -12.30
CA ARG A 208 -12.81 8.43 -12.70
C ARG A 208 -13.01 8.38 -14.20
N GLU A 209 -13.12 9.53 -14.84
CA GLU A 209 -13.35 9.62 -16.29
C GLU A 209 -12.17 8.99 -17.05
N ALA A 210 -10.93 9.27 -16.63
CA ALA A 210 -9.75 8.67 -17.21
C ALA A 210 -9.74 7.13 -17.10
N ARG A 211 -10.32 6.56 -16.03
CA ARG A 211 -10.48 5.10 -15.87
C ARG A 211 -11.51 4.52 -16.84
N GLU A 212 -12.66 5.17 -16.97
CA GLU A 212 -13.73 4.74 -17.88
C GLU A 212 -13.22 4.75 -19.33
N ILE A 213 -12.58 5.85 -19.74
CA ILE A 213 -11.99 5.96 -21.08
C ILE A 213 -10.84 4.97 -21.27
N SER A 214 -10.06 4.65 -20.24
CA SER A 214 -9.03 3.61 -20.33
C SER A 214 -9.61 2.23 -20.67
N VAL A 215 -10.82 1.91 -20.20
CA VAL A 215 -11.53 0.67 -20.53
C VAL A 215 -12.03 0.73 -21.97
N ASP A 216 -12.68 1.84 -22.34
CA ASP A 216 -13.19 2.05 -23.70
C ASP A 216 -12.07 1.98 -24.74
N LEU A 217 -10.91 2.60 -24.47
CA LEU A 217 -9.73 2.55 -25.34
C LEU A 217 -9.23 1.12 -25.59
N VAL A 218 -9.35 0.24 -24.59
CA VAL A 218 -8.96 -1.16 -24.74
C VAL A 218 -10.03 -1.93 -25.51
N ASN A 219 -11.31 -1.68 -25.20
CA ASN A 219 -12.45 -2.35 -25.82
C ASN A 219 -12.69 -1.91 -27.28
N ASP A 220 -12.28 -0.70 -27.66
CA ASP A 220 -12.31 -0.19 -29.04
C ASP A 220 -11.23 -0.83 -29.94
N GLY A 221 -10.21 -1.45 -29.34
CA GLY A 221 -9.18 -2.19 -30.06
C GLY A 221 -7.78 -1.56 -29.95
N PRO A 222 -6.77 -2.30 -29.45
CA PRO A 222 -5.41 -1.77 -29.24
C PRO A 222 -4.70 -1.28 -30.50
N GLN A 223 -5.20 -1.65 -31.68
CA GLN A 223 -4.70 -1.15 -32.96
C GLN A 223 -4.97 0.36 -33.12
N HIS A 224 -6.07 0.87 -32.57
CA HIS A 224 -6.44 2.28 -32.67
C HIS A 224 -5.53 3.19 -31.83
N ILE A 225 -4.94 2.65 -30.76
CA ILE A 225 -4.01 3.38 -29.90
C ILE A 225 -2.55 3.32 -30.38
N ASN A 226 -2.19 2.37 -31.26
CA ASN A 226 -0.82 2.24 -31.81
C ASN A 226 -0.30 3.58 -32.38
N LYS A 227 -1.18 4.37 -33.01
CA LYS A 227 -0.83 5.66 -33.62
C LYS A 227 -0.34 6.72 -32.61
N TYR A 228 -0.63 6.55 -31.32
CA TYR A 228 -0.22 7.48 -30.26
C TYR A 228 1.13 7.13 -29.63
N PHE A 229 1.65 5.92 -29.87
CA PHE A 229 2.96 5.48 -29.43
C PHE A 229 3.96 5.61 -30.57
N SER A 230 5.10 6.24 -30.30
CA SER A 230 6.06 6.69 -31.32
C SER A 230 6.38 5.66 -32.41
N CYS A 231 6.16 6.10 -33.66
CA CYS A 231 6.87 5.68 -34.85
C CYS A 231 8.38 5.82 -34.66
N ARG A 232 9.10 4.70 -34.47
CA ARG A 232 10.56 4.68 -34.62
C ARG A 232 10.92 4.72 -36.11
N GLY A 233 10.98 5.91 -36.69
CA GLY A 233 11.65 6.16 -37.96
C GLY A 233 10.77 6.77 -39.04
N GLY A 234 11.22 7.92 -39.55
CA GLY A 234 10.93 8.42 -40.89
C GLY A 234 9.45 8.68 -41.18
N GLN A 235 9.07 9.96 -41.10
CA GLN A 235 7.92 10.51 -41.82
C GLN A 235 7.83 9.92 -43.24
N LYS A 236 6.99 8.89 -43.45
CA LYS A 236 6.60 8.43 -44.78
C LYS A 236 5.40 9.26 -45.21
N ARG A 237 5.61 9.99 -46.30
CA ARG A 237 4.67 10.86 -47.01
C ARG A 237 3.27 10.22 -47.09
N ILE A 238 2.25 10.92 -46.61
CA ILE A 238 0.87 10.77 -47.06
C ILE A 238 0.40 12.16 -47.49
N THR A 239 -0.03 12.24 -48.75
CA THR A 239 -0.22 13.46 -49.53
C THR A 239 -1.59 14.11 -49.39
N GLN A 240 -2.44 13.72 -48.44
CA GLN A 240 -3.67 14.46 -48.12
C GLN A 240 -4.36 13.80 -46.92
N TYR A 241 -4.24 14.41 -45.75
CA TYR A 241 -5.21 14.31 -44.66
C TYR A 241 -4.91 15.45 -43.68
N THR A 242 -5.90 16.28 -43.37
CA THR A 242 -5.76 17.38 -42.41
C THR A 242 -5.72 16.77 -41.01
N MET A 243 -4.52 16.60 -40.47
CA MET A 243 -4.33 16.23 -39.08
C MET A 243 -4.58 17.44 -38.16
N PRO A 244 -5.07 17.24 -36.93
CA PRO A 244 -5.12 18.30 -35.91
C PRO A 244 -3.74 18.93 -35.72
N SER A 245 -3.70 20.22 -35.41
CA SER A 245 -2.47 21.05 -35.36
C SER A 245 -1.41 20.56 -34.37
N HIS A 246 -1.79 19.73 -33.39
CA HIS A 246 -0.87 19.04 -32.50
C HIS A 246 -1.42 17.66 -32.16
N HIS A 247 -0.74 16.60 -32.60
CA HIS A 247 -0.87 15.29 -31.97
C HIS A 247 0.38 15.07 -31.11
N PRO A 248 0.31 15.28 -29.79
CA PRO A 248 1.37 14.89 -28.88
C PRO A 248 1.58 13.39 -29.01
N VAL A 249 2.67 13.00 -29.64
CA VAL A 249 3.11 11.62 -29.60
C VAL A 249 3.63 11.39 -28.19
N LEU A 250 3.10 10.38 -27.50
CA LEU A 250 3.58 10.05 -26.17
C LEU A 250 5.01 9.55 -26.29
N ASP A 251 5.94 10.15 -25.55
CA ASP A 251 7.32 9.66 -25.43
C ASP A 251 7.38 8.42 -24.54
N MET A 252 6.61 7.39 -24.93
CA MET A 252 6.48 6.14 -24.21
C MET A 252 6.34 5.00 -25.22
N ASP A 253 7.18 3.99 -25.07
CA ASP A 253 7.15 2.78 -25.88
C ASP A 253 6.66 1.61 -25.03
N LEU A 254 5.49 1.07 -25.39
CA LEU A 254 4.93 -0.12 -24.76
C LEU A 254 5.66 -1.41 -25.18
N GLY A 255 6.36 -1.38 -26.32
CA GLY A 255 6.97 -2.54 -26.96
C GLY A 255 5.96 -3.61 -27.38
N PRO A 256 6.41 -4.63 -28.14
CA PRO A 256 5.52 -5.70 -28.63
C PRO A 256 4.83 -6.47 -27.49
N GLY A 257 5.56 -6.75 -26.40
CA GLY A 257 5.00 -7.43 -25.23
C GLY A 257 3.96 -6.59 -24.48
N GLY A 258 4.03 -5.26 -24.55
CA GLY A 258 3.01 -4.39 -23.97
C GLY A 258 1.72 -4.43 -24.76
N PHE A 259 1.80 -4.36 -26.09
CA PHE A 259 0.65 -4.48 -26.98
C PHE A 259 -0.01 -5.85 -26.91
N ASN A 260 0.74 -6.93 -26.79
CA ASN A 260 0.16 -8.27 -26.61
C ASN A 260 -0.73 -8.36 -25.36
N VAL A 261 -0.41 -7.62 -24.30
CA VAL A 261 -1.26 -7.56 -23.09
C VAL A 261 -2.54 -6.79 -23.37
N LEU A 262 -2.46 -5.66 -24.08
CA LEU A 262 -3.63 -4.89 -24.46
C LEU A 262 -4.53 -5.68 -25.42
N GLN A 263 -3.94 -6.44 -26.34
CA GLN A 263 -4.67 -7.32 -27.25
C GLN A 263 -5.44 -8.41 -26.50
N LYS A 264 -4.80 -9.04 -25.52
CA LYS A 264 -5.48 -10.01 -24.64
C LYS A 264 -6.58 -9.35 -23.81
N ALA A 265 -6.38 -8.11 -23.37
CA ALA A 265 -7.40 -7.37 -22.65
C ALA A 265 -8.62 -7.09 -23.54
N TYR A 266 -8.38 -6.67 -24.78
CA TYR A 266 -9.42 -6.52 -25.80
C TYR A 266 -10.15 -7.83 -26.11
N GLU A 267 -9.46 -8.96 -26.19
CA GLU A 267 -10.11 -10.26 -26.39
C GLU A 267 -11.03 -10.65 -25.23
N LEU A 268 -10.72 -10.19 -24.01
CA LEU A 268 -11.50 -10.45 -22.81
C LEU A 268 -12.65 -9.45 -22.61
N GLN A 269 -12.58 -8.26 -23.21
CA GLN A 269 -13.57 -7.18 -23.08
C GLN A 269 -13.91 -6.88 -21.61
N PRO A 270 -12.99 -6.32 -20.80
CA PRO A 270 -13.26 -6.00 -19.40
C PRO A 270 -14.46 -5.05 -19.27
N ASP A 271 -15.35 -5.35 -18.32
CA ASP A 271 -16.55 -4.55 -18.07
C ASP A 271 -16.23 -3.23 -17.33
N ASN A 272 -15.11 -3.20 -16.62
CA ASN A 272 -14.71 -2.06 -15.79
C ASN A 272 -13.19 -1.98 -15.58
N TYR A 273 -12.76 -0.89 -14.96
CA TYR A 273 -11.33 -0.62 -14.73
C TYR A 273 -10.69 -1.61 -13.76
N GLU A 274 -11.46 -2.14 -12.81
CA GLU A 274 -10.99 -3.13 -11.85
C GLU A 274 -10.62 -4.44 -12.55
N GLU A 275 -11.47 -4.92 -13.45
CA GLU A 275 -11.19 -6.09 -14.29
C GLU A 275 -9.99 -5.86 -15.20
N LEU A 276 -9.95 -4.71 -15.90
CA LEU A 276 -8.83 -4.32 -16.76
C LEU A 276 -7.51 -4.35 -15.98
N VAL A 277 -7.49 -3.70 -14.83
CA VAL A 277 -6.31 -3.68 -13.95
C VAL A 277 -6.01 -5.07 -13.45
N SER A 278 -6.97 -5.94 -13.14
CA SER A 278 -6.73 -7.30 -12.63
C SER A 278 -5.93 -8.19 -13.60
N LEU A 279 -6.00 -7.93 -14.91
CA LEU A 279 -5.40 -8.77 -15.96
C LEU A 279 -3.89 -8.98 -15.82
N ALA A 280 -3.44 -10.21 -16.07
CA ALA A 280 -2.03 -10.56 -16.00
C ALA A 280 -1.20 -9.76 -17.01
N GLY A 281 -0.14 -9.09 -16.53
CA GLY A 281 0.71 -8.25 -17.37
C GLY A 281 0.24 -6.80 -17.52
N MET A 282 -0.98 -6.46 -17.07
CA MET A 282 -1.42 -5.07 -16.91
C MET A 282 -0.65 -4.45 -15.75
N GLY A 283 0.18 -3.45 -16.05
CA GLY A 283 1.12 -2.86 -15.10
C GLY A 283 1.33 -1.38 -15.36
N PRO A 284 2.20 -0.70 -14.59
CA PRO A 284 2.26 0.76 -14.53
C PRO A 284 2.43 1.43 -15.90
N LYS A 285 3.27 0.88 -16.77
CA LYS A 285 3.47 1.43 -18.12
C LYS A 285 2.19 1.44 -18.96
N LYS A 286 1.39 0.36 -18.94
CA LYS A 286 0.14 0.29 -19.70
C LYS A 286 -0.93 1.19 -19.09
N ILE A 287 -1.04 1.20 -17.76
CA ILE A 287 -1.98 2.08 -17.05
C ILE A 287 -1.66 3.56 -17.35
N ARG A 288 -0.38 3.94 -17.29
CA ARG A 288 0.05 5.30 -17.65
C ARG A 288 -0.29 5.63 -19.10
N ALA A 289 -0.07 4.67 -20.00
CA ALA A 289 -0.36 4.84 -21.41
C ALA A 289 -1.84 5.13 -21.67
N LEU A 290 -2.73 4.32 -21.09
CA LEU A 290 -4.17 4.53 -21.22
C LEU A 290 -4.61 5.84 -20.58
N ALA A 291 -4.09 6.18 -19.40
CA ALA A 291 -4.40 7.45 -18.73
C ALA A 291 -3.97 8.68 -19.57
N LEU A 292 -2.76 8.66 -20.12
CA LEU A 292 -2.25 9.75 -20.96
C LEU A 292 -3.00 9.87 -22.29
N ILE A 293 -3.43 8.76 -22.89
CA ILE A 293 -4.28 8.80 -24.09
C ILE A 293 -5.66 9.33 -23.75
N SER A 294 -6.21 8.96 -22.60
CA SER A 294 -7.53 9.44 -22.13
C SER A 294 -7.54 10.96 -21.98
N ASP A 295 -6.52 11.51 -21.32
CA ASP A 295 -6.30 12.96 -21.21
C ASP A 295 -6.12 13.59 -22.61
N LEU A 296 -5.22 13.02 -23.42
CA LEU A 296 -4.84 13.64 -24.68
C LEU A 296 -5.96 13.69 -25.73
N VAL A 297 -6.70 12.59 -25.87
CA VAL A 297 -7.67 12.42 -26.96
C VAL A 297 -9.06 12.85 -26.52
N TYR A 298 -9.40 12.64 -25.24
CA TYR A 298 -10.75 12.84 -24.72
C TYR A 298 -10.84 13.92 -23.63
N GLY A 299 -9.72 14.54 -23.22
CA GLY A 299 -9.71 15.58 -22.19
C GLY A 299 -9.97 15.07 -20.78
N ALA A 300 -9.97 13.74 -20.58
CA ALA A 300 -10.19 13.12 -19.27
C ALA A 300 -8.89 13.10 -18.47
N GLU A 301 -8.57 14.23 -17.84
CA GLU A 301 -7.33 14.42 -17.08
C GLU A 301 -7.30 13.52 -15.83
N PRO A 302 -6.28 12.65 -15.66
CA PRO A 302 -6.11 11.89 -14.42
C PRO A 302 -5.52 12.78 -13.31
N SER A 303 -5.71 12.37 -12.06
CA SER A 303 -5.05 13.00 -10.91
C SER A 303 -3.52 12.88 -11.01
N TRP A 304 -2.83 14.02 -10.91
CA TRP A 304 -1.37 14.11 -10.77
C TRP A 304 -0.93 14.45 -9.33
N LYS A 305 -1.87 14.41 -8.38
CA LYS A 305 -1.64 14.74 -6.96
C LYS A 305 -1.14 13.51 -6.21
N ASP A 306 -0.08 13.69 -5.43
CA ASP A 306 0.42 12.64 -4.55
C ASP A 306 -0.58 12.30 -3.43
N PRO A 307 -1.02 11.03 -3.29
CA PRO A 307 -2.03 10.62 -2.32
C PRO A 307 -1.49 10.43 -0.89
N VAL A 308 -0.23 10.77 -0.61
CA VAL A 308 0.33 10.75 0.75
C VAL A 308 -0.50 11.64 1.69
N LYS A 309 -0.96 11.05 2.79
CA LYS A 309 -1.75 11.71 3.85
C LYS A 309 -1.00 11.75 5.20
N TYR A 310 0.04 10.95 5.36
CA TYR A 310 0.74 10.76 6.64
C TYR A 310 2.27 10.85 6.48
N SER A 311 2.94 11.27 7.55
CA SER A 311 4.40 11.19 7.71
C SER A 311 4.76 10.04 8.65
N PHE A 312 5.96 9.48 8.54
CA PHE A 312 6.46 8.51 9.52
C PHE A 312 6.83 9.19 10.83
N THR A 313 7.23 10.45 10.74
CA THR A 313 7.34 11.34 11.90
C THR A 313 5.96 11.77 12.32
N HIS A 314 5.76 11.98 13.62
CA HIS A 314 4.64 12.81 14.05
C HIS A 314 4.67 14.07 13.20
N GLY A 315 3.55 14.32 12.52
CA GLY A 315 3.39 15.48 11.63
C GLY A 315 4.10 16.66 12.27
N GLY A 316 4.99 17.29 11.51
CA GLY A 316 5.98 18.20 12.09
C GLY A 316 5.30 19.22 12.99
N LYS A 317 6.04 19.79 13.93
CA LYS A 317 5.60 20.95 14.73
C LYS A 317 4.86 22.01 13.89
N ASP A 318 5.22 22.11 12.61
CA ASP A 318 4.75 23.06 11.62
C ASP A 318 3.63 22.53 10.70
N GLY A 319 3.05 21.36 10.99
CA GLY A 319 1.88 20.82 10.29
C GLY A 319 2.13 20.22 8.91
N PHE A 320 3.38 19.87 8.57
CA PHE A 320 3.73 19.29 7.27
C PHE A 320 3.99 17.77 7.36
N PRO A 321 3.50 16.94 6.41
CA PRO A 321 2.62 17.28 5.28
C PRO A 321 1.16 17.57 5.70
N TYR A 322 0.74 17.14 6.90
CA TYR A 322 -0.54 17.49 7.53
C TYR A 322 -0.37 17.61 9.07
N PRO A 323 -1.19 18.42 9.77
CA PRO A 323 -1.16 18.54 11.22
C PRO A 323 -1.54 17.23 11.91
N VAL A 324 -0.83 16.88 12.99
CA VAL A 324 -1.13 15.68 13.78
C VAL A 324 -2.54 15.78 14.36
N ASN A 325 -3.37 14.78 14.08
CA ASN A 325 -4.62 14.61 14.79
C ASN A 325 -4.33 14.18 16.23
N ARG A 326 -4.16 15.17 17.13
CA ARG A 326 -3.78 14.98 18.53
C ARG A 326 -4.68 13.99 19.26
N ARG A 327 -5.99 14.01 18.99
CA ARG A 327 -6.94 13.09 19.64
C ARG A 327 -6.68 11.63 19.26
N VAL A 328 -6.47 11.36 17.98
CA VAL A 328 -6.16 10.01 17.48
C VAL A 328 -4.79 9.55 18.02
N TYR A 329 -3.85 10.48 18.09
CA TYR A 329 -2.51 10.26 18.61
C TYR A 329 -2.53 9.91 20.11
N ASP A 330 -3.15 10.74 20.95
CA ASP A 330 -3.26 10.55 22.39
C ASP A 330 -3.99 9.24 22.73
N ASN A 331 -5.08 8.94 22.00
CA ASN A 331 -5.80 7.67 22.16
C ASN A 331 -4.93 6.46 21.80
N SER A 332 -4.12 6.56 20.72
CA SER A 332 -3.21 5.50 20.32
C SER A 332 -2.14 5.23 21.38
N ILE A 333 -1.58 6.29 21.95
CA ILE A 333 -0.61 6.21 23.06
C ILE A 333 -1.25 5.57 24.28
N GLN A 334 -2.44 6.05 24.68
CA GLN A 334 -3.11 5.55 25.87
C GLN A 334 -3.41 4.06 25.74
N THR A 335 -3.95 3.65 24.59
CA THR A 335 -4.21 2.22 24.34
C THR A 335 -2.94 1.37 24.43
N LEU A 336 -1.81 1.86 23.92
CA LEU A 336 -0.54 1.13 24.01
C LEU A 336 0.01 1.08 25.45
N ARG A 337 -0.21 2.13 26.26
CA ARG A 337 0.12 2.12 27.69
C ARG A 337 -0.72 1.09 28.43
N ASP A 338 -2.04 1.14 28.24
CA ASP A 338 -2.97 0.21 28.89
C ASP A 338 -2.63 -1.23 28.51
N ALA A 339 -2.34 -1.47 27.22
CA ALA A 339 -1.90 -2.78 26.74
C ALA A 339 -0.56 -3.22 27.35
N LEU A 340 0.41 -2.31 27.54
CA LEU A 340 1.69 -2.63 28.18
C LEU A 340 1.54 -3.00 29.66
N ASP A 341 0.63 -2.31 30.35
CA ASP A 341 0.35 -2.55 31.78
C ASP A 341 -0.34 -3.91 31.97
N GLN A 342 -1.28 -4.25 31.08
CA GLN A 342 -1.99 -5.53 31.10
C GLN A 342 -1.18 -6.71 30.51
N ALA A 343 -0.25 -6.44 29.59
CA ALA A 343 0.52 -7.47 28.90
C ALA A 343 1.38 -8.28 29.88
N ARG A 344 1.33 -9.61 29.74
CA ARG A 344 2.17 -10.56 30.50
C ARG A 344 3.58 -10.61 29.90
N VAL A 345 4.38 -9.59 30.19
CA VAL A 345 5.75 -9.42 29.69
C VAL A 345 6.73 -9.28 30.86
N ASP A 346 7.99 -9.63 30.63
CA ASP A 346 9.04 -9.48 31.64
C ASP A 346 9.18 -8.01 32.05
N GLU A 347 9.38 -7.74 33.34
CA GLU A 347 9.43 -6.37 33.89
C GLU A 347 10.46 -5.48 33.17
N LYS A 348 11.62 -6.06 32.84
CA LYS A 348 12.68 -5.37 32.09
C LYS A 348 12.24 -4.98 30.68
N ASP A 349 11.53 -5.86 29.98
CA ASP A 349 11.04 -5.58 28.63
C ASP A 349 9.89 -4.56 28.65
N ARG A 350 9.02 -4.60 29.68
CA ARG A 350 8.00 -3.57 29.94
C ARG A 350 8.65 -2.20 30.15
N LEU A 351 9.66 -2.09 31.00
CA LEU A 351 10.33 -0.82 31.31
C LEU A 351 10.98 -0.21 30.06
N TYR A 352 11.62 -1.03 29.21
CA TYR A 352 12.15 -0.55 27.93
C TYR A 352 11.06 -0.10 26.96
N ALA A 353 9.95 -0.84 26.87
CA ALA A 353 8.82 -0.50 26.02
C ALA A 353 8.17 0.84 26.44
N VAL A 354 7.98 1.06 27.74
CA VAL A 354 7.49 2.33 28.30
C VAL A 354 8.47 3.48 27.98
N LYS A 355 9.78 3.25 28.15
CA LYS A 355 10.79 4.27 27.82
C LYS A 355 10.73 4.67 26.34
N ARG A 356 10.65 3.69 25.44
CA ARG A 356 10.55 3.93 23.99
C ARG A 356 9.26 4.64 23.61
N LEU A 357 8.14 4.28 24.24
CA LEU A 357 6.88 4.99 24.03
C LEU A 357 7.01 6.45 24.47
N HIS A 358 7.71 6.71 25.59
CA HIS A 358 7.97 8.08 26.04
C HIS A 358 8.89 8.85 25.08
N GLU A 359 9.98 8.24 24.61
CA GLU A 359 10.87 8.82 23.59
C GLU A 359 10.12 9.11 22.28
N PHE A 360 9.21 8.22 21.87
CA PHE A 360 8.34 8.44 20.71
C PHE A 360 7.37 9.61 20.89
N ILE A 361 6.91 9.89 22.12
CA ILE A 361 6.03 11.02 22.42
C ILE A 361 6.78 12.35 22.44
N GLN A 362 8.03 12.34 22.90
CA GLN A 362 8.86 13.54 23.03
C GLN A 362 9.44 14.04 21.70
N ASN A 363 9.48 13.18 20.67
CA ASN A 363 9.94 13.49 19.31
C ASN A 363 8.77 13.70 18.35
#